data_AF-H3D8P8-F1
#
_entry.id   AF-H3D8P8-F1
#
_cell.length_a   1.000
_cell.length_b   1.000
_cell.length_c   1.000
_cell.angle_alpha   90.00
_cell.angle_beta   90.00
_cell.angle_gamma   90.00
#
_symmetry.space_group_name_H-M   'P 1'
#
loop_
_entity.id
_entity.type
_entity.pdbx_description
1 polymer ?
#
loop_
_entity_poly.entity_id
_entity_poly.type
_entity_poly.pdbx_seq_one_letter_code
_entity_poly.pdbx_strand_id
1 'polypeptide(L)'
;YLSDSHDAVLRFNAAPTEGYERDVGNKTTIRIINSQILANPNHRFNSSSLYKDVVLVAWDPAPYTVDLHKWFASPDYNLFGPYVEHRRAHPEQPFYILHPSYVWRLWNVIQGNTQENIQPNPPSSGFIGILLMMTLCEQVHVYEYIPSVRQSDLCHYHERYYDAACTLGAYHPLLYEKSLIQRINTGPESDLRKKGRVTLPGFSAVNCDI
;
A
#
# COMPACT_ATOMS: atom_id res chain seq x y z
N TYR A 1 -10.68 -18.54 3.10
CA TYR A 1 -10.13 -17.58 4.08
C TYR A 1 -10.72 -16.21 3.82
N LEU A 2 -10.85 -15.35 4.84
CA LEU A 2 -11.56 -14.06 4.71
C LEU A 2 -11.02 -13.17 3.57
N SER A 3 -9.72 -13.29 3.23
CA SER A 3 -9.14 -12.57 2.08
C SER A 3 -9.60 -13.13 0.73
N ASP A 4 -9.57 -14.46 0.54
CA ASP A 4 -9.82 -15.10 -0.76
C ASP A 4 -11.29 -15.04 -1.24
N SER A 5 -12.23 -14.69 -0.35
CA SER A 5 -13.65 -14.49 -0.70
C SER A 5 -13.93 -13.17 -1.42
N HIS A 6 -12.96 -12.26 -1.51
CA HIS A 6 -13.11 -11.00 -2.25
C HIS A 6 -12.81 -11.19 -3.73
N ASP A 7 -13.41 -10.37 -4.59
CA ASP A 7 -13.16 -10.39 -6.03
C ASP A 7 -11.69 -10.05 -6.36
N ALA A 8 -11.11 -9.09 -5.62
CA ALA A 8 -9.72 -8.68 -5.76
C ALA A 8 -9.01 -8.58 -4.40
N VAL A 9 -7.71 -8.91 -4.39
CA VAL A 9 -6.83 -8.75 -3.21
C VAL A 9 -5.60 -7.94 -3.59
N LEU A 10 -5.37 -6.85 -2.87
CA LEU A 10 -4.17 -6.02 -3.00
C LEU A 10 -3.13 -6.40 -1.94
N ARG A 11 -1.87 -6.58 -2.36
CA ARG A 11 -0.72 -6.81 -1.45
C ARG A 11 0.40 -5.80 -1.69
N PHE A 12 1.35 -5.76 -0.76
CA PHE A 12 2.43 -4.79 -0.76
C PHE A 12 3.80 -5.46 -0.87
N ASN A 13 4.69 -4.83 -1.65
CA ASN A 13 6.12 -5.13 -1.67
C ASN A 13 6.41 -6.63 -1.79
N ALA A 14 7.29 -7.17 -0.95
CA ALA A 14 7.72 -8.56 -0.96
C ALA A 14 6.84 -9.49 -0.10
N ALA A 15 5.64 -9.06 0.33
CA ALA A 15 4.78 -9.83 1.22
C ALA A 15 4.28 -11.13 0.55
N PRO A 16 4.71 -12.33 1.01
CA PRO A 16 4.41 -13.61 0.38
C PRO A 16 3.08 -14.19 0.87
N THR A 17 2.51 -15.11 0.10
CA THR A 17 1.39 -15.96 0.52
C THR A 17 1.84 -17.36 0.91
N GLU A 18 2.84 -17.89 0.19
CA GLU A 18 3.37 -19.24 0.42
C GLU A 18 3.85 -19.43 1.86
N GLY A 19 3.30 -20.46 2.53
CA GLY A 19 3.58 -20.76 3.94
C GLY A 19 2.77 -19.94 4.95
N TYR A 20 1.95 -19.00 4.50
CA TYR A 20 1.10 -18.12 5.33
C TYR A 20 -0.38 -18.14 4.92
N GLU A 21 -0.79 -19.06 4.04
CA GLU A 21 -2.09 -19.06 3.36
C GLU A 21 -3.24 -19.09 4.36
N ARG A 22 -3.04 -19.72 5.52
CA ARG A 22 -4.03 -19.77 6.60
C ARG A 22 -4.34 -18.40 7.18
N ASP A 23 -3.35 -17.52 7.25
CA ASP A 23 -3.48 -16.21 7.89
C ASP A 23 -3.78 -15.12 6.86
N VAL A 24 -3.15 -15.19 5.69
CA VAL A 24 -3.20 -14.10 4.70
C VAL A 24 -3.96 -14.47 3.42
N GLY A 25 -4.42 -15.72 3.26
CA GLY A 25 -5.01 -16.22 2.02
C GLY A 25 -3.97 -16.46 0.91
N ASN A 26 -4.43 -16.94 -0.25
CA ASN A 26 -3.56 -17.25 -1.39
C ASN A 26 -3.72 -16.26 -2.57
N LYS A 27 -4.85 -15.56 -2.67
CA LYS A 27 -5.13 -14.66 -3.79
C LYS A 27 -4.26 -13.40 -3.72
N THR A 28 -3.74 -12.98 -4.88
CA THR A 28 -3.18 -11.66 -5.14
C THR A 28 -3.63 -11.22 -6.52
N THR A 29 -4.27 -10.06 -6.63
CA THR A 29 -4.75 -9.49 -7.90
C THR A 29 -3.92 -8.29 -8.29
N ILE A 30 -3.65 -7.41 -7.32
CA ILE A 30 -2.85 -6.20 -7.48
C ILE A 30 -1.71 -6.24 -6.45
N ARG A 31 -0.51 -5.84 -6.85
CA ARG A 31 0.62 -5.65 -5.94
C ARG A 31 1.21 -4.26 -6.12
N ILE A 32 1.13 -3.45 -5.06
CA ILE A 32 1.83 -2.18 -4.99
C ILE A 32 3.26 -2.44 -4.51
N ILE A 33 4.23 -1.89 -5.22
CA ILE A 33 5.65 -1.97 -4.87
C ILE A 33 6.24 -0.56 -4.83
N ASN A 34 7.06 -0.27 -3.81
CA ASN A 34 7.88 0.94 -3.86
C ASN A 34 9.10 0.72 -4.77
N SER A 35 9.77 1.80 -5.15
CA SER A 35 10.94 1.79 -6.02
C SER A 35 12.14 1.02 -5.45
N GLN A 36 12.24 0.86 -4.13
CA GLN A 36 13.27 0.03 -3.50
C GLN A 36 13.15 -1.45 -3.88
N ILE A 37 11.93 -1.96 -4.07
CA ILE A 37 11.71 -3.33 -4.55
C ILE A 37 12.34 -3.56 -5.92
N LEU A 38 12.27 -2.56 -6.80
CA LEU A 38 12.87 -2.63 -8.13
C LEU A 38 14.39 -2.45 -8.09
N ALA A 39 14.88 -1.56 -7.24
CA ALA A 39 16.29 -1.17 -7.22
C ALA A 39 17.20 -2.10 -6.41
N ASN A 40 16.67 -2.76 -5.36
CA ASN A 40 17.48 -3.60 -4.49
C ASN A 40 17.43 -5.07 -4.93
N PRO A 41 18.58 -5.68 -5.31
CA PRO A 41 18.63 -7.05 -5.82
C PRO A 41 18.18 -8.10 -4.80
N ASN A 42 18.21 -7.81 -3.50
CA ASN A 42 17.76 -8.72 -2.45
C ASN A 42 16.27 -9.08 -2.56
N HIS A 43 15.46 -8.20 -3.16
CA HIS A 43 14.04 -8.46 -3.40
C HIS A 43 13.78 -9.38 -4.59
N ARG A 44 14.81 -9.68 -5.40
CA ARG A 44 14.74 -10.63 -6.53
C ARG A 44 13.56 -10.32 -7.46
N PHE A 45 13.33 -9.04 -7.75
CA PHE A 45 12.17 -8.55 -8.51
C PHE A 45 11.95 -9.32 -9.82
N ASN A 46 13.02 -9.49 -10.61
CA ASN A 46 12.93 -10.14 -11.93
C ASN A 46 12.68 -11.67 -11.87
N SER A 47 13.06 -12.34 -10.78
CA SER A 47 13.02 -13.81 -10.71
C SER A 47 11.91 -14.37 -9.81
N SER A 48 11.54 -13.63 -8.76
CA SER A 48 10.53 -14.05 -7.79
C SER A 48 9.14 -14.22 -8.42
N SER A 49 8.42 -15.27 -8.01
CA SER A 49 7.03 -15.51 -8.40
C SER A 49 6.07 -14.46 -7.83
N LEU A 50 6.44 -13.76 -6.76
CA LEU A 50 5.60 -12.75 -6.11
C LEU A 50 5.17 -11.60 -7.03
N TYR A 51 5.96 -11.33 -8.06
CA TYR A 51 5.77 -10.22 -8.99
C TYR A 51 5.31 -10.67 -10.37
N LYS A 52 4.94 -11.95 -10.53
CA LYS A 52 4.44 -12.53 -11.79
C LYS A 52 2.94 -12.76 -11.71
N ASP A 53 2.28 -12.76 -12.86
CA ASP A 53 0.85 -13.10 -13.01
C ASP A 53 -0.11 -12.25 -12.14
N VAL A 54 0.29 -11.02 -11.82
CA VAL A 54 -0.50 -10.03 -11.07
C VAL A 54 -0.38 -8.65 -11.72
N VAL A 55 -1.34 -7.76 -11.44
CA VAL A 55 -1.20 -6.34 -11.81
C VAL A 55 -0.17 -5.70 -10.88
N LEU A 56 0.88 -5.11 -11.44
CA LEU A 56 1.90 -4.38 -10.69
C LEU A 56 1.65 -2.88 -10.74
N VAL A 57 1.87 -2.22 -9.61
CA VAL A 57 1.80 -0.77 -9.48
C VAL A 57 3.03 -0.28 -8.71
N ALA A 58 3.99 0.29 -9.42
CA ALA A 58 5.18 0.89 -8.83
C ALA A 58 4.93 2.33 -8.38
N TRP A 59 5.58 2.75 -7.31
CA TRP A 59 5.64 4.16 -6.91
C TRP A 59 7.01 4.53 -6.35
N ASP A 60 7.39 5.80 -6.51
CA ASP A 60 8.65 6.36 -6.03
C ASP A 60 8.36 7.74 -5.42
N PRO A 61 9.01 8.10 -4.29
CA PRO A 61 8.96 9.46 -3.78
C PRO A 61 9.51 10.45 -4.82
N ALA A 62 8.78 11.53 -5.06
CA ALA A 62 9.26 12.66 -5.85
C ALA A 62 9.29 13.92 -4.98
N PRO A 63 10.03 14.98 -5.36
CA PRO A 63 9.93 16.28 -4.70
C PRO A 63 8.48 16.78 -4.66
N TYR A 64 8.10 17.48 -3.58
CA TYR A 64 6.74 18.01 -3.40
C TYR A 64 6.27 18.93 -4.54
N THR A 65 7.21 19.56 -5.26
CA THR A 65 6.90 20.40 -6.43
C THR A 65 6.40 19.61 -7.64
N VAL A 66 6.54 18.27 -7.64
CA VAL A 66 6.11 17.36 -8.70
C VAL A 66 6.67 17.74 -10.09
N ASP A 67 7.94 18.12 -10.12
CA ASP A 67 8.67 18.32 -11.38
C ASP A 67 9.04 16.95 -11.97
N LEU A 68 8.31 16.53 -12.99
CA LEU A 68 8.49 15.21 -13.61
C LEU A 68 9.84 15.07 -14.31
N HIS A 69 10.42 16.15 -14.85
CA HIS A 69 11.74 16.09 -15.48
C HIS A 69 12.82 15.88 -14.43
N LYS A 70 12.74 16.59 -13.30
CA LYS A 70 13.67 16.39 -12.18
C LYS A 70 13.51 15.02 -11.55
N TRP A 71 12.27 14.58 -11.34
CA TRP A 71 11.99 13.25 -10.79
C TRP A 71 12.50 12.13 -11.71
N PHE A 72 12.29 12.25 -13.02
CA PHE A 72 12.82 11.29 -13.98
C PHE A 72 14.35 11.27 -14.01
N ALA A 73 14.98 12.45 -13.94
CA ALA A 73 16.44 12.57 -13.94
C ALA A 73 17.11 12.09 -12.64
N SER A 74 16.41 12.18 -11.51
CA SER A 74 16.94 11.83 -10.18
C SER A 74 15.82 11.27 -9.29
N PRO A 75 15.33 10.04 -9.56
CA PRO A 75 14.36 9.38 -8.69
C PRO A 75 15.00 8.98 -7.36
N ASP A 76 14.19 8.72 -6.33
CA ASP A 76 14.70 8.31 -5.01
C ASP A 76 15.43 6.96 -5.11
N TYR A 77 14.87 6.03 -5.89
CA TYR A 77 15.55 4.82 -6.34
C TYR A 77 15.35 4.59 -7.83
N ASN A 78 16.27 3.85 -8.48
CA ASN A 78 16.17 3.53 -9.90
C ASN A 78 14.95 2.64 -10.21
N LEU A 79 13.79 3.24 -10.43
CA LEU A 79 12.59 2.52 -10.86
C LEU A 79 12.50 2.31 -12.38
N PHE A 80 12.97 3.28 -13.18
CA PHE A 80 12.68 3.31 -14.61
C PHE A 80 13.42 2.23 -15.40
N GLY A 81 14.69 1.95 -15.05
CA GLY A 81 15.47 0.89 -15.69
C GLY A 81 14.82 -0.49 -15.53
N PRO A 82 14.67 -0.98 -14.29
CA PRO A 82 14.02 -2.26 -14.02
C PRO A 82 12.57 -2.34 -14.54
N TYR A 83 11.82 -1.22 -14.49
CA TYR A 83 10.47 -1.16 -15.08
C TYR A 83 10.48 -1.43 -16.58
N VAL A 84 11.38 -0.79 -17.34
CA VAL A 84 11.50 -0.99 -18.80
C VAL A 84 11.95 -2.42 -19.11
N GLU A 85 12.90 -2.96 -18.36
CA GLU A 85 13.35 -4.35 -18.51
C GLU A 85 12.20 -5.34 -18.29
N HIS A 86 11.43 -5.16 -17.22
CA HIS A 86 10.28 -6.02 -16.91
C HIS A 86 9.20 -5.94 -17.97
N ARG A 87 8.84 -4.73 -18.44
CA ARG A 87 7.83 -4.54 -19.50
C ARG A 87 8.27 -5.15 -20.84
N ARG A 88 9.57 -5.18 -21.14
CA ARG A 88 10.10 -5.89 -22.33
C ARG A 88 9.99 -7.40 -22.19
N ALA A 89 10.26 -7.95 -21.00
CA ALA A 89 10.18 -9.38 -20.74
C ALA A 89 8.74 -9.91 -20.60
N HIS A 90 7.83 -9.08 -20.07
CA HIS A 90 6.44 -9.45 -19.75
C HIS A 90 5.45 -8.41 -20.33
N PRO A 91 5.34 -8.28 -21.66
CA PRO A 91 4.54 -7.23 -22.30
C PRO A 91 3.04 -7.33 -21.97
N GLU A 92 2.54 -8.54 -21.71
CA GLU A 92 1.14 -8.80 -21.39
C GLU A 92 0.79 -8.54 -19.92
N GLN A 93 1.77 -8.53 -19.02
CA GLN A 93 1.51 -8.29 -17.60
C GLN A 93 1.29 -6.80 -17.33
N PRO A 94 0.12 -6.36 -16.84
CA PRO A 94 -0.10 -4.95 -16.54
C PRO A 94 0.86 -4.47 -15.44
N PHE A 95 1.64 -3.44 -15.77
CA PHE A 95 2.57 -2.83 -14.83
C PHE A 95 2.57 -1.32 -15.03
N TYR A 96 2.14 -0.59 -14.00
CA TYR A 96 1.96 0.85 -14.01
C TYR A 96 2.94 1.54 -13.07
N ILE A 97 3.25 2.82 -13.34
CA ILE A 97 3.93 3.72 -12.42
C ILE A 97 2.92 4.75 -11.93
N LEU A 98 2.74 4.88 -10.62
CA LEU A 98 1.89 5.91 -10.03
C LEU A 98 2.49 7.29 -10.27
N HIS A 99 1.64 8.21 -10.71
CA HIS A 99 2.03 9.60 -10.87
C HIS A 99 2.33 10.24 -9.50
N PRO A 100 3.48 10.92 -9.30
CA PRO A 100 3.88 11.44 -7.99
C PRO A 100 2.91 12.47 -7.39
N SER A 101 2.12 13.17 -8.22
CA SER A 101 1.07 14.06 -7.72
C SER A 101 0.00 13.32 -6.91
N TYR A 102 -0.29 12.05 -7.23
CA TYR A 102 -1.27 11.26 -6.49
C TYR A 102 -0.79 11.08 -5.04
N VAL A 103 0.49 10.72 -4.87
CA VAL A 103 1.11 10.51 -3.55
C VAL A 103 1.06 11.79 -2.69
N TRP A 104 1.43 12.94 -3.25
CA TRP A 104 1.38 14.20 -2.50
C TRP A 104 -0.03 14.75 -2.27
N ARG A 105 -0.99 14.46 -3.15
CA ARG A 105 -2.41 14.75 -2.87
C ARG A 105 -2.91 13.96 -1.67
N LEU A 106 -2.52 12.69 -1.54
CA LEU A 106 -2.86 11.89 -0.35
C LEU A 106 -2.21 12.46 0.91
N TRP A 107 -0.95 12.92 0.83
CA TRP A 107 -0.30 13.62 1.94
C TRP A 107 -1.09 14.85 2.38
N ASN A 108 -1.54 15.67 1.42
CA ASN A 108 -2.36 16.86 1.70
C ASN A 108 -3.70 16.50 2.36
N VAL A 109 -4.31 15.37 2.01
CA VAL A 109 -5.53 14.88 2.68
C VAL A 109 -5.25 14.54 4.15
N ILE A 110 -4.12 13.88 4.46
CA ILE A 110 -3.76 13.55 5.84
C ILE A 110 -3.47 14.82 6.64
N GLN A 111 -2.63 15.71 6.09
CA GLN A 111 -2.27 16.97 6.74
C GLN A 111 -3.49 17.87 6.94
N GLY A 112 -4.36 18.00 5.94
CA GLY A 112 -5.59 18.81 6.04
C GLY A 112 -6.61 18.28 7.06
N ASN A 113 -6.45 17.04 7.53
CA ASN A 113 -7.29 16.42 8.54
C ASN A 113 -6.60 16.29 9.91
N THR A 114 -5.42 16.91 10.07
CA THR A 114 -4.58 16.83 11.26
C THR A 114 -4.18 18.23 11.69
N GLN A 115 -4.26 18.54 12.99
CA GLN A 115 -3.91 19.87 13.52
C GLN A 115 -2.40 20.10 13.59
N GLU A 116 -1.64 19.04 13.84
CA GLU A 116 -0.18 19.06 13.92
C GLU A 116 0.47 18.94 12.54
N ASN A 117 1.72 19.39 12.42
CA ASN A 117 2.52 19.15 11.23
C ASN A 117 2.92 17.67 11.20
N ILE A 118 2.48 16.95 10.17
CA ILE A 118 2.83 15.54 9.98
C ILE A 118 4.25 15.42 9.38
N GLN A 119 4.80 14.21 9.37
CA GLN A 119 6.09 13.92 8.76
C GLN A 119 6.09 14.40 7.29
N PRO A 120 7.11 15.18 6.84
CA PRO A 120 7.17 15.72 5.48
C PRO A 120 7.64 14.68 4.44
N ASN A 121 7.20 13.44 4.61
CA ASN A 121 7.51 12.28 3.80
C ASN A 121 6.21 11.74 3.19
N PRO A 122 6.27 11.03 2.05
CA PRO A 122 5.07 10.51 1.40
C PRO A 122 4.29 9.54 2.31
N PRO A 123 2.98 9.36 2.08
CA PRO A 123 2.19 8.34 2.78
C PRO A 123 2.73 6.93 2.56
N SER A 124 2.40 6.02 3.46
CA SER A 124 2.79 4.62 3.35
C SER A 124 2.19 3.95 2.11
N SER A 125 2.83 2.89 1.61
CA SER A 125 2.24 2.04 0.55
C SER A 125 0.85 1.54 0.93
N GLY A 126 0.63 1.27 2.23
CA GLY A 126 -0.67 0.87 2.78
C GLY A 126 -1.75 1.89 2.49
N PHE A 127 -1.53 3.16 2.84
CA PHE A 127 -2.49 4.23 2.59
C PHE A 127 -2.73 4.47 1.11
N ILE A 128 -1.66 4.50 0.30
CA ILE A 128 -1.74 4.59 -1.17
C ILE A 128 -2.65 3.48 -1.73
N GLY A 129 -2.47 2.24 -1.26
CA GLY A 129 -3.25 1.09 -1.69
C GLY A 129 -4.70 1.11 -1.25
N ILE A 130 -4.99 1.58 -0.03
CA ILE A 130 -6.37 1.71 0.45
C ILE A 130 -7.16 2.65 -0.47
N LEU A 131 -6.61 3.83 -0.77
CA LEU A 131 -7.28 4.83 -1.60
C LEU A 131 -7.38 4.39 -3.07
N LEU A 132 -6.39 3.65 -3.57
CA LEU A 132 -6.46 3.01 -4.88
C LEU A 132 -7.63 2.02 -4.93
N MET A 133 -7.76 1.14 -3.93
CA MET A 133 -8.84 0.16 -3.88
C MET A 133 -10.21 0.80 -3.69
N MET A 134 -10.32 1.90 -2.94
CA MET A 134 -11.56 2.67 -2.84
C MET A 134 -11.98 3.28 -4.19
N THR A 135 -11.03 3.52 -5.10
CA THR A 135 -11.33 3.98 -6.47
C THR A 135 -11.82 2.84 -7.37
N LEU A 136 -11.44 1.59 -7.08
CA LEU A 136 -11.70 0.44 -7.95
C LEU A 136 -12.83 -0.47 -7.46
N CYS A 137 -13.19 -0.40 -6.18
CA CYS A 137 -14.13 -1.32 -5.54
C CYS A 137 -15.24 -0.55 -4.83
N GLU A 138 -16.45 -1.10 -4.81
CA GLU A 138 -17.60 -0.53 -4.08
C GLU A 138 -17.46 -0.64 -2.55
N GLN A 139 -16.71 -1.63 -2.09
CA GLN A 139 -16.41 -1.86 -0.67
C GLN A 139 -14.98 -2.40 -0.52
N VAL A 140 -14.25 -1.89 0.47
CA VAL A 140 -12.87 -2.27 0.74
C VAL A 140 -12.75 -2.75 2.17
N HIS A 141 -12.24 -3.98 2.35
CA HIS A 141 -11.82 -4.48 3.64
C HIS A 141 -10.31 -4.37 3.78
N VAL A 142 -9.87 -3.69 4.85
CA VAL A 142 -8.45 -3.50 5.15
C VAL A 142 -8.10 -4.29 6.41
N TYR A 143 -7.10 -5.16 6.33
CA TYR A 143 -6.73 -6.08 7.40
C TYR A 143 -5.38 -5.71 8.02
N GLU A 144 -5.32 -5.67 9.35
CA GLU A 144 -4.14 -5.39 10.18
C GLU A 144 -3.41 -4.07 9.85
N TYR A 145 -4.04 -3.17 9.08
CA TYR A 145 -3.56 -1.81 8.92
C TYR A 145 -3.73 -1.03 10.23
N ILE A 146 -4.91 -1.12 10.83
CA ILE A 146 -5.10 -0.81 12.25
C ILE A 146 -4.99 -2.13 13.01
N PRO A 147 -4.09 -2.23 14.00
CA PRO A 147 -3.77 -3.50 14.62
C PRO A 147 -4.95 -4.05 15.44
N SER A 148 -5.14 -5.35 15.38
CA SER A 148 -6.06 -6.07 16.26
C SER A 148 -5.47 -6.27 17.67
N VAL A 149 -6.17 -7.03 18.52
CA VAL A 149 -5.61 -7.55 19.78
C VAL A 149 -4.33 -8.39 19.60
N ARG A 150 -3.96 -8.75 18.37
CA ARG A 150 -2.71 -9.43 18.02
C ARG A 150 -1.54 -8.47 17.77
N GLN A 151 -1.68 -7.17 18.09
CA GLN A 151 -0.60 -6.20 17.96
C GLN A 151 0.71 -6.75 18.53
N SER A 152 1.79 -6.59 17.76
CA SER A 152 3.14 -7.02 18.10
C SER A 152 4.14 -6.03 17.51
N ASP A 153 5.36 -6.04 18.03
CA ASP A 153 6.49 -5.31 17.45
C ASP A 153 7.07 -6.04 16.23
N LEU A 154 6.62 -7.26 15.93
CA LEU A 154 6.99 -7.96 14.71
C LEU A 154 6.54 -7.15 13.48
N CYS A 155 7.50 -6.62 12.73
CA CYS A 155 7.25 -5.65 11.66
C CYS A 155 6.45 -6.25 10.49
N HIS A 156 6.81 -7.49 10.10
CA HIS A 156 6.15 -8.21 9.03
C HIS A 156 5.88 -9.66 9.43
N TYR A 157 4.74 -10.20 9.03
CA TYR A 157 4.36 -11.59 9.33
C TYR A 157 5.34 -12.64 8.74
N HIS A 158 6.15 -12.26 7.75
CA HIS A 158 7.04 -13.14 7.00
C HIS A 158 8.53 -12.94 7.32
N GLU A 159 8.85 -12.11 8.30
CA GLU A 159 10.23 -11.82 8.70
C GLU A 159 10.44 -12.09 10.20
N ARG A 160 11.68 -12.04 10.65
CA ARG A 160 12.05 -12.07 12.08
C ARG A 160 12.66 -10.74 12.51
N TYR A 161 12.04 -9.65 12.06
CA TYR A 161 12.45 -8.29 12.34
C TYR A 161 11.40 -7.61 13.23
N TYR A 162 11.86 -6.98 14.31
CA TYR A 162 11.02 -6.35 15.31
C TYR A 162 11.30 -4.87 15.36
N ASP A 163 10.28 -4.06 15.09
CA ASP A 163 10.32 -2.61 15.16
C ASP A 163 8.89 -2.06 15.30
N ALA A 164 8.61 -1.43 16.45
CA ALA A 164 7.33 -0.78 16.71
C ALA A 164 7.03 0.34 15.70
N ALA A 165 8.05 0.93 15.05
CA ALA A 165 7.87 1.94 14.02
C ALA A 165 7.14 1.42 12.78
N CYS A 166 7.18 0.12 12.49
CA CYS A 166 6.37 -0.47 11.41
C CYS A 166 4.87 -0.38 11.69
N THR A 167 4.48 -0.33 12.96
CA THR A 167 3.08 -0.19 13.39
C THR A 167 2.71 1.26 13.71
N LEU A 168 3.61 2.04 14.31
CA LEU A 168 3.31 3.38 14.82
C LEU A 168 3.75 4.50 13.86
N GLY A 169 4.66 4.21 12.93
CA GLY A 169 5.26 5.17 12.02
C GLY A 169 6.61 5.69 12.49
N ALA A 170 7.48 5.97 11.51
CA ALA A 170 8.73 6.71 11.68
C ALA A 170 8.97 7.60 10.48
N TYR A 171 9.23 7.00 9.31
CA TYR A 171 9.39 7.74 8.06
C TYR A 171 8.06 8.29 7.54
N HIS A 172 7.07 7.42 7.36
CA HIS A 172 5.72 7.79 6.91
C HIS A 172 4.87 8.39 8.04
N PRO A 173 3.88 9.25 7.74
CA PRO A 173 2.90 9.75 8.70
C PRO A 173 1.84 8.70 9.11
N LEU A 174 2.29 7.48 9.37
CA LEU A 174 1.47 6.27 9.50
C LEU A 174 0.44 6.36 10.65
N LEU A 175 0.80 6.99 11.76
CA LEU A 175 -0.13 7.23 12.87
C LEU A 175 -1.36 8.05 12.43
N TYR A 176 -1.12 9.11 11.67
CA TYR A 176 -2.17 10.01 11.18
C TYR A 176 -2.98 9.35 10.06
N GLU A 177 -2.34 8.54 9.21
CA GLU A 177 -3.04 7.71 8.23
C GLU A 177 -4.02 6.75 8.91
N LYS A 178 -3.57 6.01 9.94
CA LYS A 178 -4.41 5.09 10.71
C LYS A 178 -5.57 5.81 11.39
N SER A 179 -5.31 6.98 11.97
CA SER A 179 -6.35 7.80 12.61
C SER A 179 -7.44 8.20 11.61
N LEU A 180 -7.04 8.61 10.40
CA LEU A 180 -7.97 8.94 9.32
C LEU A 180 -8.78 7.72 8.88
N ILE A 181 -8.12 6.58 8.61
CA ILE A 181 -8.79 5.33 8.21
C ILE A 181 -9.74 4.84 9.30
N GLN A 182 -9.38 4.96 10.58
CA GLN A 182 -10.26 4.61 11.70
C GLN A 182 -11.51 5.46 11.71
N ARG A 183 -11.37 6.77 11.48
CA ARG A 183 -12.47 7.74 11.49
C ARG A 183 -13.51 7.47 10.39
N ILE A 184 -13.07 6.95 9.25
CA ILE A 184 -13.96 6.63 8.10
C ILE A 184 -14.39 5.15 8.05
N ASN A 185 -14.04 4.36 9.08
CA ASN A 185 -14.49 2.98 9.19
C ASN A 185 -16.02 2.90 9.38
N THR A 186 -16.69 2.16 8.51
CA THR A 186 -18.13 1.86 8.62
C THR A 186 -18.42 0.47 9.21
N GLY A 187 -17.37 -0.32 9.46
CA GLY A 187 -17.48 -1.66 10.03
C GLY A 187 -17.60 -1.67 11.56
N PRO A 188 -18.08 -2.77 12.17
CA PRO A 188 -18.21 -2.88 13.61
C PRO A 188 -16.86 -2.76 14.34
N GLU A 189 -16.84 -2.07 15.49
CA GLU A 189 -15.64 -1.96 16.34
C GLU A 189 -15.12 -3.33 16.79
N SER A 190 -16.01 -4.31 16.95
CA SER A 190 -15.64 -5.69 17.29
C SER A 190 -14.79 -6.37 16.21
N ASP A 191 -15.02 -6.06 14.93
CA ASP A 191 -14.22 -6.56 13.82
C ASP A 191 -12.84 -5.88 13.78
N LEU A 192 -12.80 -4.57 14.02
CA LEU A 192 -11.54 -3.84 14.16
C LEU A 192 -10.69 -4.45 15.28
N ARG A 193 -11.25 -4.57 16.48
CA ARG A 193 -10.54 -5.08 17.66
C ARG A 193 -10.11 -6.53 17.51
N LYS A 194 -10.99 -7.44 17.06
CA LYS A 194 -10.69 -8.89 17.06
C LYS A 194 -9.98 -9.36 15.79
N LYS A 195 -10.28 -8.73 14.64
CA LYS A 195 -9.80 -9.18 13.33
C LYS A 195 -8.83 -8.19 12.69
N GLY A 196 -8.68 -6.98 13.24
CA GLY A 196 -7.88 -5.93 12.62
C GLY A 196 -8.52 -5.45 11.33
N ARG A 197 -9.85 -5.61 11.19
CA ARG A 197 -10.56 -5.37 9.93
C ARG A 197 -11.31 -4.03 9.98
N VAL A 198 -10.91 -3.13 9.08
CA VAL A 198 -11.66 -1.91 8.74
C VAL A 198 -12.52 -2.19 7.51
N THR A 199 -13.72 -1.60 7.46
CA THR A 199 -14.62 -1.62 6.29
C THR A 199 -14.79 -0.19 5.78
N LEU A 200 -14.49 0.05 4.51
CA LEU A 200 -14.56 1.36 3.88
C LEU A 200 -15.48 1.29 2.64
N PRO A 201 -16.33 2.29 2.40
CA PRO A 201 -17.03 2.41 1.13
C PRO A 201 -16.05 2.79 0.02
N GLY A 202 -16.25 2.22 -1.16
CA GLY A 202 -15.68 2.72 -2.40
C GLY A 202 -16.17 4.12 -2.72
N PHE A 203 -15.38 4.89 -3.48
CA PHE A 203 -15.78 6.21 -3.92
C PHE A 203 -17.03 6.18 -4.80
N SER A 204 -17.27 5.10 -5.55
CA SER A 204 -18.51 4.90 -6.32
C SER A 204 -19.76 4.77 -5.45
N ALA A 205 -19.61 4.45 -4.16
CA ALA A 205 -20.70 4.27 -3.21
C ALA A 205 -20.88 5.47 -2.25
N VAL A 206 -20.06 6.53 -2.39
CA VAL A 206 -20.17 7.74 -1.58
C VAL A 206 -21.15 8.71 -2.23
N ASN A 207 -22.13 9.18 -1.46
CA ASN A 207 -23.02 10.26 -1.89
C ASN A 207 -22.45 11.62 -1.46
N CYS A 208 -22.21 12.50 -2.43
CA CYS A 208 -21.71 13.86 -2.22
C CYS A 208 -22.78 14.93 -2.45
N ASP A 209 -24.02 14.54 -2.74
CA ASP A 209 -25.15 15.47 -2.83
C ASP A 209 -25.46 15.98 -1.42
N ILE A 210 -24.97 17.18 -1.12
CA ILE A 210 -25.27 17.96 0.09
C ILE A 210 -26.42 18.92 -0.20
#